data_AF-A0A167U5A7-F1
#
_entry.id   AF-A0A167U5A7-F1
#
_cell.length_a   1.000
_cell.length_b   1.000
_cell.length_c   1.000
_cell.angle_alpha   90.00
_cell.angle_beta   90.00
_cell.angle_gamma   90.00
#
_symmetry.space_group_name_H-M   'P 1'
#
loop_
_entity.id
_entity.type
_entity.pdbx_description
1 polymer ?
#
loop_
_entity_poly.entity_id
_entity_poly.type
_entity_poly.pdbx_seq_one_letter_code
_entity_poly.pdbx_strand_id
1 'polypeptide(L)'
;MFPAMSSLAIAILFLTNGCLAAGPLAVPLGTAANFAIVAKSGISTVPRSIITGDIGLSPAAATFLTGFGLTRSRDGTFATSTQIIGRAFASSYTSPTPK
;
A
#
# COMPACT_ATOMS: atom_id res chain seq x y z
N MET A 1 -30.91 -47.31 32.59
CA MET A 1 -29.70 -46.46 32.64
C MET A 1 -29.27 -46.20 31.20
N PHE A 2 -29.28 -44.92 30.80
CA PHE A 2 -28.95 -44.32 29.47
C PHE A 2 -29.94 -44.58 28.29
N PRO A 3 -30.12 -43.62 27.34
CA PRO A 3 -29.29 -42.43 27.07
C PRO A 3 -30.05 -41.09 26.93
N ALA A 4 -29.65 -40.08 27.70
CA ALA A 4 -29.86 -38.65 27.38
C ALA A 4 -28.65 -38.05 26.61
N MET A 5 -27.72 -38.91 26.19
CA MET A 5 -26.41 -38.57 25.62
C MET A 5 -26.40 -38.78 24.09
N SER A 6 -27.42 -38.31 23.36
CA SER A 6 -27.44 -38.48 21.90
C SER A 6 -27.88 -37.21 21.17
N SER A 7 -28.80 -36.44 21.75
CA SER A 7 -29.31 -35.21 21.12
C SER A 7 -28.31 -34.04 21.08
N LEU A 8 -27.35 -33.98 22.01
CA LEU A 8 -26.38 -32.86 22.08
C LEU A 8 -25.23 -33.01 21.06
N ALA A 9 -24.84 -34.24 20.73
CA ALA A 9 -23.75 -34.51 19.78
C ALA A 9 -24.15 -34.22 18.33
N ILE A 10 -25.43 -34.44 17.98
CA ILE A 10 -25.95 -34.21 16.63
C ILE A 10 -26.07 -32.71 16.35
N ALA A 11 -26.45 -31.89 17.33
CA ALA A 11 -26.57 -30.43 17.18
C ALA A 11 -25.21 -29.73 16.91
N ILE A 12 -24.11 -30.28 17.44
CA ILE A 12 -22.75 -29.74 17.24
C ILE A 12 -22.21 -30.10 15.85
N LEU A 13 -22.64 -31.25 15.29
CA LEU A 13 -22.21 -31.71 13.96
C LEU A 13 -22.86 -30.91 12.81
N PHE A 14 -23.96 -30.20 13.07
CA PHE A 14 -24.65 -29.36 12.07
C PHE A 14 -24.17 -27.90 12.00
N LEU A 15 -23.30 -27.42 12.90
CA LEU A 15 -23.08 -25.97 13.03
C LEU A 15 -21.90 -25.37 12.24
N THR A 16 -20.98 -26.13 11.66
CA THR A 16 -19.75 -25.48 11.13
C THR A 16 -19.19 -26.11 9.85
N ASN A 17 -20.03 -26.23 8.81
CA ASN A 17 -19.56 -26.27 7.40
C ASN A 17 -19.49 -24.85 6.82
N GLY A 18 -18.85 -23.93 7.55
CA GLY A 18 -18.49 -22.62 7.02
C GLY A 18 -17.21 -22.76 6.21
N CYS A 19 -17.33 -22.85 4.89
CA CYS A 19 -16.19 -22.60 4.00
C CYS A 19 -15.73 -21.16 4.23
N LEU A 20 -14.64 -21.00 4.99
CA LEU A 20 -13.85 -19.78 4.86
C LEU A 20 -13.23 -19.86 3.46
N ALA A 21 -13.85 -19.19 2.50
CA ALA A 21 -13.19 -18.83 1.26
C ALA A 21 -12.07 -17.83 1.61
N ALA A 22 -11.03 -18.31 2.28
CA ALA A 22 -9.76 -17.63 2.34
C ALA A 22 -9.34 -17.52 0.88
N GLY A 23 -9.40 -16.31 0.34
CA GLY A 23 -8.98 -16.04 -1.02
C GLY A 23 -7.54 -16.52 -1.25
N PRO A 24 -7.04 -16.40 -2.49
CA PRO A 24 -5.64 -16.71 -2.79
C PRO A 24 -4.69 -16.07 -1.77
N LEU A 25 -3.55 -16.74 -1.52
CA LEU A 25 -2.51 -16.22 -0.62
C LEU A 25 -2.14 -14.78 -1.00
N ALA A 26 -1.88 -13.96 0.02
CA ALA A 26 -1.47 -12.57 -0.18
C ALA A 26 -0.20 -12.50 -1.06
N VAL A 27 -0.20 -11.59 -2.03
CA VAL A 27 0.95 -11.39 -2.92
C VAL A 27 2.02 -10.57 -2.18
N PRO A 28 3.26 -11.09 -2.03
CA PRO A 28 4.33 -10.33 -1.38
C PRO A 28 4.82 -9.20 -2.29
N LEU A 29 4.51 -7.96 -1.94
CA LEU A 29 4.92 -6.77 -2.70
C LEU A 29 6.34 -6.27 -2.34
N GLY A 30 7.00 -6.90 -1.36
CA GLY A 30 8.31 -6.47 -0.88
C GLY A 30 8.31 -5.03 -0.38
N THR A 31 9.31 -4.24 -0.78
CA THR A 31 9.43 -2.83 -0.38
C THR A 31 8.36 -1.92 -1.00
N ALA A 32 7.71 -2.35 -2.09
CA ALA A 32 6.67 -1.57 -2.76
C ALA A 32 5.43 -1.37 -1.87
N ALA A 33 5.21 -2.26 -0.88
CA ALA A 33 4.13 -2.13 0.09
C ALA A 33 4.21 -0.85 0.95
N ASN A 34 5.39 -0.22 1.05
CA ASN A 34 5.56 1.02 1.81
C ASN A 34 5.08 2.27 1.04
N PHE A 35 4.74 2.13 -0.23
CA PHE A 35 4.36 3.23 -1.10
C PHE A 35 2.91 3.07 -1.53
N ALA A 36 2.15 4.17 -1.48
CA ALA A 36 0.80 4.23 -2.02
C ALA A 36 0.81 4.21 -3.56
N ILE A 37 1.83 4.82 -4.17
CA ILE A 37 1.98 4.88 -5.64
C ILE A 37 3.45 4.65 -5.99
N VAL A 38 3.72 3.68 -6.85
CA VAL A 38 5.05 3.45 -7.44
C VAL A 38 4.92 3.48 -8.96
N ALA A 39 5.74 4.29 -9.62
CA ALA A 39 5.73 4.40 -11.08
C ALA A 39 7.14 4.43 -11.66
N LYS A 40 7.27 3.93 -12.90
CA LYS A 40 8.56 3.88 -13.60
C LYS A 40 8.91 5.16 -14.35
N SER A 41 7.92 5.76 -15.01
CA SER A 41 8.09 6.84 -15.99
C SER A 41 7.64 8.21 -15.50
N GLY A 42 6.54 8.31 -14.76
CA GLY A 42 5.96 9.58 -14.33
C GLY A 42 4.75 9.41 -13.42
N ILE A 43 4.46 10.43 -12.62
CA ILE A 43 3.19 10.56 -11.88
C ILE A 43 2.72 11.99 -12.07
N SER A 44 1.47 12.18 -12.52
CA SER A 44 0.86 13.49 -12.72
C SER A 44 -0.43 13.61 -11.93
N THR A 45 -0.70 14.79 -11.40
CA THR A 45 -1.99 15.09 -10.74
C THR A 45 -2.66 16.32 -11.35
N VAL A 46 -3.90 16.15 -11.81
CA VAL A 46 -4.80 17.21 -12.28
C VAL A 46 -6.26 16.72 -12.06
N PRO A 47 -7.13 17.46 -11.35
CA PRO A 47 -6.87 18.59 -10.46
C PRO A 47 -6.29 18.11 -9.10
N ARG A 48 -6.31 18.98 -8.07
CA ARG A 48 -5.73 18.69 -6.74
C ARG A 48 -6.20 17.35 -6.17
N SER A 49 -5.27 16.44 -5.88
CA SER A 49 -5.52 15.13 -5.28
C SER A 49 -5.13 15.09 -3.80
N ILE A 50 -5.67 14.13 -3.06
CA ILE A 50 -5.25 13.80 -1.69
C ILE A 50 -4.73 12.36 -1.70
N ILE A 51 -3.43 12.22 -1.49
CA ILE A 51 -2.72 10.94 -1.47
C ILE A 51 -2.29 10.68 -0.03
N THR A 52 -2.75 9.57 0.54
CA THR A 52 -2.30 9.12 1.86
C THR A 52 -1.26 8.03 1.69
N GLY A 53 -0.03 8.29 2.13
CA GLY A 53 1.12 7.40 1.96
C GLY A 53 2.20 7.97 1.04
N ASP A 54 3.33 7.27 1.00
CA ASP A 54 4.52 7.70 0.25
C ASP A 54 4.35 7.41 -1.26
N ILE A 55 4.95 8.26 -2.11
CA ILE A 55 4.98 8.02 -3.57
C ILE A 55 6.42 7.82 -4.03
N GLY A 56 6.62 6.89 -4.96
CA GLY A 56 7.92 6.49 -5.48
C GLY A 56 7.97 6.57 -7.01
N LEU A 57 9.05 7.14 -7.53
CA LEU A 57 9.29 7.25 -8.96
C LEU A 57 10.70 6.76 -9.31
N SER A 58 10.80 5.68 -10.09
CA SER A 58 12.10 5.16 -10.50
C SER A 58 12.04 4.24 -11.71
N PRO A 59 12.97 4.38 -12.68
CA PRO A 59 14.24 5.13 -12.63
C PRO A 59 14.12 6.61 -13.02
N ALA A 60 12.92 7.10 -13.32
CA ALA A 60 12.71 8.49 -13.73
C ALA A 60 13.08 9.51 -12.63
N ALA A 61 13.35 10.75 -13.06
CA ALA A 61 13.70 11.86 -12.17
C ALA A 61 12.45 12.55 -11.58
N ALA A 62 12.62 13.29 -10.50
CA ALA A 62 11.55 14.04 -9.83
C ALA A 62 10.83 15.05 -10.73
N THR A 63 11.45 15.45 -11.85
CA THR A 63 10.84 16.32 -12.87
C THR A 63 9.61 15.70 -13.52
N PHE A 64 9.47 14.37 -13.48
CA PHE A 64 8.30 13.64 -13.98
C PHE A 64 7.19 13.50 -12.93
N LEU A 65 7.35 14.09 -11.73
CA LEU A 65 6.28 14.29 -10.76
C LEU A 65 5.60 15.64 -11.01
N THR A 66 4.61 15.68 -11.89
CA THR A 66 4.01 16.92 -12.38
C THR A 66 2.68 17.25 -11.69
N GLY A 67 2.38 18.54 -11.52
CA GLY A 67 1.12 19.01 -10.89
C GLY A 67 1.08 18.95 -9.36
N PHE A 68 2.10 18.39 -8.70
CA PHE A 68 2.13 18.25 -7.24
C PHE A 68 2.56 19.53 -6.50
N GLY A 69 3.27 20.46 -7.13
CA GLY A 69 3.86 21.61 -6.43
C GLY A 69 4.85 21.14 -5.34
N LEU A 70 5.83 20.32 -5.74
CA LEU A 70 6.75 19.66 -4.82
C LEU A 70 7.73 20.66 -4.18
N THR A 71 7.88 20.56 -2.86
CA THR A 71 8.94 21.22 -2.10
C THR A 71 9.98 20.18 -1.70
N ARG A 72 11.21 20.33 -2.18
CA ARG A 72 12.29 19.40 -1.86
C ARG A 72 12.77 19.61 -0.41
N SER A 73 13.00 18.53 0.32
CA SER A 73 13.58 18.57 1.66
C SER A 73 15.02 19.11 1.62
N ARG A 74 15.47 19.70 2.72
CA ARG A 74 16.81 20.29 2.86
C ARG A 74 17.93 19.26 2.65
N ASP A 75 17.68 18.02 3.03
CA ASP A 75 18.63 16.90 2.87
C ASP A 75 18.62 16.32 1.44
N GLY A 76 17.70 16.78 0.60
CA GLY A 76 17.61 16.38 -0.81
C GLY A 76 17.21 14.92 -1.06
N THR A 77 16.74 14.20 -0.04
CA THR A 77 16.36 12.77 -0.09
C THR A 77 14.89 12.55 -0.46
N PHE A 78 14.01 13.51 -0.21
CA PHE A 78 12.60 13.43 -0.56
C PHE A 78 12.03 14.82 -0.87
N ALA A 79 10.80 14.85 -1.37
CA ALA A 79 10.00 16.05 -1.47
C ALA A 79 8.65 15.88 -0.78
N THR A 80 8.00 16.99 -0.44
CA THR A 80 6.67 17.03 0.14
C THR A 80 5.73 17.86 -0.74
N SER A 81 4.43 17.64 -0.59
CA SER A 81 3.40 18.46 -1.23
C SER A 81 2.19 18.51 -0.32
N THR A 82 1.41 19.59 -0.40
CA THR A 82 0.12 19.70 0.30
C THR A 82 -0.93 18.68 -0.17
N GLN A 83 -0.66 17.98 -1.27
CA GLN A 83 -1.50 16.92 -1.84
C GLN A 83 -1.10 15.52 -1.33
N ILE A 84 0.05 15.40 -0.68
CA ILE A 84 0.63 14.13 -0.25
C ILE A 84 0.75 14.15 1.27
N ILE A 85 -0.06 13.34 1.94
CA ILE A 85 0.07 13.02 3.37
C ILE A 85 1.13 11.92 3.48
N GLY A 86 2.39 12.30 3.26
CA GLY A 86 3.52 11.40 3.08
C GLY A 86 4.71 12.10 2.39
N ARG A 87 5.61 11.30 1.83
CA ARG A 87 6.83 11.76 1.14
C ARG A 87 6.84 11.31 -0.31
N ALA A 88 7.38 12.16 -1.17
CA ALA A 88 7.69 11.83 -2.55
C ALA A 88 9.17 11.47 -2.70
N PHE A 89 9.44 10.33 -3.34
CA PHE A 89 10.77 9.83 -3.62
C PHE A 89 10.97 9.68 -5.13
N ALA A 90 12.16 10.03 -5.60
CA ALA A 90 12.51 9.94 -7.00
C ALA A 90 13.96 9.48 -7.18
N SER A 91 14.25 8.83 -8.30
CA SER A 91 15.61 8.36 -8.62
C SER A 91 16.64 9.50 -8.73
N SER A 92 16.23 10.74 -8.96
CA SER A 92 17.12 11.91 -8.94
C SER A 92 17.46 12.45 -7.53
N TYR A 93 16.96 11.82 -6.46
CA TYR A 93 17.22 12.25 -5.08
C TYR A 93 18.49 11.64 -4.48
N THR A 94 19.05 12.32 -3.48
CA THR A 94 20.32 11.96 -2.84
C THR A 94 20.21 10.60 -2.15
N SER A 95 21.28 9.80 -2.13
CA SER A 95 21.33 8.55 -1.35
C SER A 95 21.01 8.82 0.14
N PRO A 96 20.28 7.97 0.87
CA PRO A 96 19.90 6.56 0.60
C PRO A 96 18.52 6.38 -0.05
N THR A 97 18.04 7.38 -0.79
CA THR A 97 16.69 7.32 -1.38
C THR A 97 16.49 6.06 -2.22
N PRO A 98 15.42 5.27 -1.98
CA PRO A 98 15.11 4.09 -2.77
C PRO A 98 15.03 4.47 -4.25
N LYS A 99 15.90 3.87 -5.05
CA LYS A 99 15.76 3.81 -6.50
C LYS A 99 14.93 2.57 -6.78
#